data_AF-A0A969ALD2-F1
#
_entry.id   AF-A0A969ALD2-F1
#
_cell.length_a   1.000
_cell.length_b   1.000
_cell.length_c   1.000
_cell.angle_alpha   90.00
_cell.angle_beta   90.00
_cell.angle_gamma   90.00
#
_symmetry.space_group_name_H-M   'P 1'
#
loop_
_entity.id
_entity.type
_entity.pdbx_description
1 polymer ?
#
loop_
_entity_poly.entity_id
_entity_poly.type
_entity_poly.pdbx_seq_one_letter_code
_entity_poly.pdbx_strand_id
1 'polypeptide(L)'
;MRSPHPYSPSYPSLLPLHALPLENGDLLCDRFPRGISYAPSIQLLQLSKTWSRPSLKSFFSVKNPTEDLSFADLEVATIRNSFYPNDDVLERREASKTALTSERLGQTNVAHFSCHGYFNFETPSQSALLLAGSRDGSAINLEKCLTLGDIFALDLRQCRLTTLSACETGLTDLTSLSDEYVGLPSGFLYAGSPGVVSSLWTVDDLSTAFLMIQFYKNLQNSEHYPNVAIALNQAQLWLRNLTQKELQEWILRNKISLDATVKMNLRRWLNKMPDNVKPFQSPFYWAAFCAIGQ
;
A
#
# COMPACT_ATOMS: atom_id res chain seq x y z
N MET A 1 10.15 -1.89 40.62
CA MET A 1 10.61 -3.28 40.38
C MET A 1 9.64 -3.90 39.38
N ARG A 2 9.95 -4.32 38.16
CA ARG A 2 11.16 -4.39 37.33
C ARG A 2 10.71 -3.95 35.93
N SER A 3 11.51 -3.15 35.22
CA SER A 3 11.39 -3.00 33.76
C SER A 3 11.59 -4.35 33.08
N PRO A 4 10.95 -4.54 31.92
CA PRO A 4 11.56 -5.27 30.83
C PRO A 4 11.83 -4.28 29.70
N HIS A 5 13.08 -3.83 29.58
CA HIS A 5 13.63 -3.54 28.27
C HIS A 5 14.06 -4.90 27.69
N PRO A 6 13.49 -5.34 26.57
CA PRO A 6 14.25 -6.14 25.62
C PRO A 6 14.88 -5.15 24.63
N TYR A 7 16.21 -5.12 24.58
CA TYR A 7 16.90 -4.71 23.37
C TYR A 7 16.49 -5.71 22.29
N SER A 8 15.46 -5.37 21.51
CA SER A 8 15.20 -6.02 20.23
C SER A 8 16.31 -5.60 19.28
N PRO A 9 16.92 -6.51 18.50
CA PRO A 9 17.79 -6.10 17.41
C PRO A 9 16.98 -5.15 16.50
N SER A 10 17.38 -3.89 16.51
CA SER A 10 16.74 -2.81 15.78
C SER A 10 17.19 -2.89 14.33
N TYR A 11 16.39 -3.55 13.50
CA TYR A 11 16.61 -3.60 12.05
C TYR A 11 16.09 -2.30 11.42
N PRO A 12 16.96 -1.45 10.85
CA PRO A 12 16.58 -0.11 10.39
C PRO A 12 15.60 -0.10 9.20
N SER A 13 15.48 -1.22 8.47
CA SER A 13 14.64 -1.36 7.28
C SER A 13 13.13 -1.38 7.57
N LEU A 14 12.71 -1.61 8.82
CA LEU A 14 11.30 -1.62 9.24
C LEU A 14 10.89 -0.38 10.05
N LEU A 15 11.78 0.60 10.21
CA LEU A 15 11.43 1.86 10.88
C LEU A 15 10.79 2.83 9.88
N PRO A 16 9.65 3.45 10.22
CA PRO A 16 9.06 4.49 9.40
C PRO A 16 9.86 5.79 9.56
N LEU A 17 11.06 5.86 8.96
CA LEU A 17 11.98 7.00 9.05
C LEU A 17 11.28 8.35 8.77
N HIS A 18 10.36 8.37 7.81
CA HIS A 18 9.57 9.56 7.49
C HIS A 18 8.66 10.04 8.64
N ALA A 19 8.32 9.18 9.60
CA ALA A 19 7.54 9.52 10.78
C ALA A 19 8.42 9.67 12.04
N LEU A 20 9.74 9.80 11.91
CA LEU A 20 10.61 10.04 13.06
C LEU A 20 10.30 11.38 13.72
N PRO A 21 10.14 11.43 15.04
CA PRO A 21 9.96 12.68 15.76
C PRO A 21 11.27 13.48 15.79
N LEU A 22 11.15 14.78 15.61
CA LEU A 22 12.23 15.76 15.71
C LEU A 22 12.16 16.46 17.08
N GLU A 23 13.26 17.11 17.49
CA GLU A 23 13.37 17.79 18.79
C GLU A 23 12.29 18.88 18.99
N ASN A 24 11.82 19.49 17.91
CA ASN A 24 10.80 20.53 17.93
C ASN A 24 9.35 20.00 17.97
N GLY A 25 9.16 18.67 18.01
CA GLY A 25 7.85 18.03 18.02
C GLY A 25 7.24 17.75 16.64
N ASP A 26 7.87 18.22 15.56
CA ASP A 26 7.48 17.85 14.19
C ASP A 26 7.91 16.41 13.88
N LEU A 27 7.32 15.81 12.85
CA LEU A 27 7.84 14.60 12.26
C LEU A 27 8.75 14.93 11.07
N LEU A 28 9.65 14.01 10.71
CA LEU A 28 10.55 14.19 9.57
C LEU A 28 9.76 14.57 8.30
N CYS A 29 8.64 13.89 8.01
CA CYS A 29 7.78 14.15 6.87
C CYS A 29 7.20 15.58 6.81
N ASP A 30 7.11 16.30 7.93
CA ASP A 30 6.67 17.69 7.99
C ASP A 30 7.73 18.65 7.45
N ARG A 31 9.01 18.26 7.51
CA ARG A 31 10.15 19.08 7.05
C ARG A 31 10.54 18.80 5.60
N PHE A 32 10.01 17.73 5.01
CA PHE A 32 10.25 17.32 3.63
C PHE A 32 8.94 17.30 2.82
N PRO A 33 8.36 18.47 2.48
CA PRO A 33 7.09 18.56 1.74
C PRO A 33 7.16 18.00 0.31
N ARG A 34 8.38 17.73 -0.18
CA ARG A 34 8.62 17.04 -1.45
C ARG A 34 8.55 15.50 -1.32
N GLY A 35 8.13 15.00 -0.15
CA GLY A 35 8.07 13.58 0.15
C GLY A 35 9.43 12.98 0.48
N ILE A 36 9.38 11.75 0.98
CA ILE A 36 10.54 10.93 1.32
C ILE A 36 10.39 9.60 0.58
N SER A 37 11.38 9.26 -0.25
CA SER A 37 11.45 7.96 -0.93
C SER A 37 12.50 7.06 -0.27
N TYR A 38 12.22 5.77 -0.29
CA TYR A 38 13.09 4.71 0.18
C TYR A 38 13.72 4.00 -1.02
N ALA A 39 14.87 3.39 -0.80
CA ALA A 39 15.53 2.54 -1.78
C ALA A 39 16.01 1.27 -1.07
N PRO A 40 15.64 0.06 -1.53
CA PRO A 40 16.12 -1.17 -0.91
C PRO A 40 17.64 -1.34 -1.08
N SER A 41 18.18 -0.84 -2.18
CA SER A 41 19.62 -0.77 -2.45
C SER A 41 19.94 0.37 -3.41
N ILE A 42 21.22 0.79 -3.46
CA ILE A 42 21.69 1.80 -4.41
C ILE A 42 21.54 1.29 -5.85
N GLN A 43 21.79 0.00 -6.08
CA GLN A 43 21.67 -0.63 -7.39
C GLN A 43 20.24 -0.55 -7.93
N LEU A 44 19.24 -0.88 -7.10
CA LEU A 44 17.83 -0.79 -7.50
C LEU A 44 17.38 0.66 -7.70
N LEU A 45 17.89 1.60 -6.89
CA LEU A 45 17.61 3.03 -7.10
C LEU A 45 18.20 3.56 -8.40
N GLN A 46 19.42 3.12 -8.76
CA GLN A 46 20.02 3.49 -10.04
C GLN A 46 19.22 2.90 -11.20
N LEU A 47 18.85 1.63 -11.09
CA LEU A 47 18.02 0.93 -12.08
C LEU A 47 16.69 1.67 -12.29
N SER A 48 15.95 1.97 -11.23
CA SER A 48 14.64 2.65 -11.34
C SER A 48 14.75 4.04 -11.97
N LYS A 49 15.85 4.78 -11.73
CA LYS A 49 16.11 6.08 -12.35
C LYS A 49 16.41 6.02 -13.84
N THR A 50 16.82 4.87 -14.38
CA THR A 50 17.02 4.70 -15.84
C THR A 50 15.70 4.61 -16.60
N TRP A 51 14.58 4.39 -15.91
CA TRP A 51 13.28 4.20 -16.54
C TRP A 51 12.43 5.47 -16.45
N SER A 52 12.39 6.25 -17.54
CA SER A 52 11.46 7.38 -17.63
C SER A 52 10.08 6.88 -18.07
N ARG A 53 9.16 6.72 -17.12
CA ARG A 53 7.77 6.29 -17.37
C ARG A 53 6.80 7.37 -16.92
N PRO A 54 6.38 8.30 -17.80
CA PRO A 54 5.50 9.41 -17.40
C PRO A 54 4.01 9.05 -17.42
N SER A 55 3.61 7.92 -17.99
CA SER A 55 2.19 7.60 -18.14
C SER A 55 1.59 7.08 -16.84
N LEU A 56 0.39 7.55 -16.51
CA LEU A 56 -0.51 7.02 -15.48
C LEU A 56 -1.90 6.82 -16.10
N LYS A 57 -1.97 6.37 -17.35
CA LYS A 57 -3.23 6.37 -18.13
C LYS A 57 -3.99 5.05 -18.06
N SER A 58 -3.29 3.94 -17.84
CA SER A 58 -3.89 2.63 -17.65
C SER A 58 -3.65 2.12 -16.24
N PHE A 59 -4.70 1.56 -15.68
CA PHE A 59 -4.74 0.97 -14.35
C PHE A 59 -5.12 -0.50 -14.44
N PHE A 60 -4.60 -1.29 -13.52
CA PHE A 60 -5.03 -2.66 -13.31
C PHE A 60 -5.06 -2.91 -11.81
N SER A 61 -6.14 -3.50 -11.33
CA SER A 61 -6.28 -3.82 -9.91
C SER A 61 -6.58 -5.26 -9.64
N VAL A 62 -5.93 -5.80 -8.61
CA VAL A 62 -6.38 -6.97 -7.86
C VAL A 62 -7.15 -6.47 -6.64
N LYS A 63 -8.35 -7.00 -6.41
CA LYS A 63 -9.25 -6.52 -5.36
C LYS A 63 -9.78 -7.66 -4.50
N ASN A 64 -9.44 -7.63 -3.21
CA ASN A 64 -9.99 -8.49 -2.15
C ASN A 64 -10.08 -9.99 -2.52
N PRO A 65 -8.99 -10.63 -2.99
CA PRO A 65 -9.02 -12.02 -3.45
C PRO A 65 -9.41 -13.04 -2.37
N THR A 66 -9.17 -12.73 -1.09
CA THR A 66 -9.44 -13.55 0.08
C THR A 66 -10.80 -13.26 0.73
N GLU A 67 -11.55 -12.28 0.21
CA GLU A 67 -12.91 -11.92 0.65
C GLU A 67 -13.03 -11.44 2.11
N ASP A 68 -11.92 -11.03 2.75
CA ASP A 68 -11.82 -10.61 4.15
C ASP A 68 -11.43 -9.13 4.35
N LEU A 69 -11.17 -8.38 3.27
CA LEU A 69 -10.94 -6.92 3.30
C LEU A 69 -12.25 -6.14 3.03
N SER A 70 -12.88 -5.64 4.09
CA SER A 70 -14.20 -4.98 4.02
C SER A 70 -14.21 -3.64 3.29
N PHE A 71 -13.07 -2.93 3.26
CA PHE A 71 -12.91 -1.61 2.66
C PHE A 71 -12.06 -1.62 1.38
N ALA A 72 -11.47 -2.76 0.99
CA ALA A 72 -10.85 -2.93 -0.32
C ALA A 72 -11.84 -2.66 -1.48
N ASP A 73 -13.12 -3.01 -1.31
CA ASP A 73 -14.17 -2.70 -2.28
C ASP A 73 -14.39 -1.20 -2.42
N LEU A 74 -14.44 -0.49 -1.30
CA LEU A 74 -14.53 0.97 -1.25
C LEU A 74 -13.34 1.58 -2.00
N GLU A 75 -12.13 1.14 -1.63
CA GLU A 75 -10.88 1.68 -2.12
C GLU A 75 -10.78 1.59 -3.65
N VAL A 76 -10.81 0.36 -4.17
CA VAL A 76 -10.59 0.11 -5.60
C VAL A 76 -11.74 0.69 -6.42
N ALA A 77 -13.00 0.57 -5.97
CA ALA A 77 -14.11 1.15 -6.71
C ALA A 77 -14.02 2.68 -6.80
N THR A 78 -13.60 3.35 -5.73
CA THR A 78 -13.46 4.81 -5.73
C THR A 78 -12.30 5.26 -6.62
N ILE A 79 -11.14 4.61 -6.53
CA ILE A 79 -9.97 4.89 -7.37
C ILE A 79 -10.32 4.68 -8.85
N ARG A 80 -10.90 3.52 -9.18
CA ARG A 80 -11.30 3.21 -10.55
C ARG A 80 -12.31 4.21 -11.10
N ASN A 81 -13.42 4.42 -10.40
CA ASN A 81 -14.50 5.27 -10.93
C ASN A 81 -14.09 6.74 -11.07
N SER A 82 -13.18 7.22 -10.21
CA SER A 82 -12.76 8.63 -10.19
C SER A 82 -11.61 8.92 -11.15
N PHE A 83 -10.71 7.96 -11.35
CA PHE A 83 -9.43 8.20 -12.03
C PHE A 83 -9.18 7.28 -13.23
N TYR A 84 -9.83 6.11 -13.28
CA TYR A 84 -9.55 5.04 -14.25
C TYR A 84 -10.83 4.29 -14.69
N PRO A 85 -11.86 4.99 -15.22
CA PRO A 85 -13.22 4.44 -15.34
C PRO A 85 -13.36 3.23 -16.28
N ASN A 86 -12.43 3.07 -17.23
CA ASN A 86 -12.46 2.02 -18.25
C ASN A 86 -11.50 0.86 -17.98
N ASP A 87 -10.79 0.91 -16.86
CA ASP A 87 -9.71 -0.02 -16.57
C ASP A 87 -10.19 -1.27 -15.82
N ASP A 88 -9.36 -2.31 -15.95
CA ASP A 88 -9.64 -3.68 -15.57
C ASP A 88 -9.42 -3.94 -14.07
N VAL A 89 -10.26 -4.79 -13.49
CA VAL A 89 -10.19 -5.20 -12.08
C VAL A 89 -10.48 -6.68 -11.99
N LEU A 90 -9.54 -7.45 -11.46
CA LEU A 90 -9.80 -8.80 -11.00
C LEU A 90 -10.27 -8.75 -9.56
N GLU A 91 -11.47 -9.27 -9.30
CA GLU A 91 -12.07 -9.22 -7.97
C GLU A 91 -12.30 -10.60 -7.36
N ARG A 92 -12.08 -10.71 -6.05
CA ARG A 92 -12.40 -11.88 -5.24
C ARG A 92 -11.90 -13.16 -5.90
N ARG A 93 -12.81 -14.08 -6.25
CA ARG A 93 -12.48 -15.39 -6.82
C ARG A 93 -11.86 -15.33 -8.22
N GLU A 94 -12.08 -14.24 -8.96
CA GLU A 94 -11.49 -14.04 -10.29
C GLU A 94 -10.03 -13.59 -10.21
N ALA A 95 -9.62 -12.99 -9.08
CA ALA A 95 -8.24 -12.59 -8.78
C ALA A 95 -7.34 -13.79 -8.45
N SER A 96 -7.26 -14.76 -9.35
CA SER A 96 -6.41 -15.94 -9.27
C SER A 96 -5.03 -15.70 -9.88
N LYS A 97 -4.02 -16.48 -9.46
CA LYS A 97 -2.67 -16.44 -10.06
C LYS A 97 -2.71 -16.58 -11.58
N THR A 98 -3.53 -17.49 -12.10
CA THR A 98 -3.65 -17.75 -13.54
C THR A 98 -4.30 -16.61 -14.32
N ALA A 99 -5.10 -15.76 -13.68
CA ALA A 99 -5.71 -14.60 -14.31
C ALA A 99 -4.72 -13.41 -14.42
N LEU A 100 -3.63 -13.42 -13.65
CA LEU A 100 -2.53 -12.45 -13.74
C LEU A 100 -1.59 -12.81 -14.89
N THR A 101 -2.00 -12.49 -16.11
CA THR A 101 -1.17 -12.73 -17.30
C THR A 101 -0.16 -11.60 -17.50
N SER A 102 1.00 -11.92 -18.07
CA SER A 102 2.00 -10.92 -18.49
C SER A 102 1.44 -9.94 -19.51
N GLU A 103 0.43 -10.33 -20.30
CA GLU A 103 -0.25 -9.44 -21.23
C GLU A 103 -1.01 -8.32 -20.51
N ARG A 104 -1.80 -8.66 -19.47
CA ARG A 104 -2.54 -7.67 -18.68
C ARG A 104 -1.58 -6.71 -17.99
N LEU A 105 -0.61 -7.26 -17.25
CA LEU A 105 0.33 -6.46 -16.47
C LEU A 105 1.33 -5.66 -17.35
N GLY A 106 1.72 -6.21 -18.50
CA GLY A 106 2.67 -5.60 -19.41
C GLY A 106 2.16 -4.37 -20.16
N GLN A 107 0.85 -4.12 -20.16
CA GLN A 107 0.22 -2.93 -20.77
C GLN A 107 -0.24 -1.88 -19.73
N THR A 108 -0.12 -2.22 -18.45
CA THR A 108 -0.56 -1.38 -17.34
C THR A 108 0.50 -0.35 -16.96
N ASN A 109 0.10 0.90 -16.73
CA ASN A 109 0.98 1.92 -16.16
C ASN A 109 0.91 1.95 -14.62
N VAL A 110 -0.24 1.61 -14.05
CA VAL A 110 -0.45 1.57 -12.61
C VAL A 110 -1.04 0.23 -12.19
N ALA A 111 -0.24 -0.60 -11.53
CA ALA A 111 -0.71 -1.84 -10.94
C ALA A 111 -1.08 -1.59 -9.46
N HIS A 112 -2.26 -2.03 -9.05
CA HIS A 112 -2.75 -1.85 -7.68
C HIS A 112 -3.21 -3.18 -7.10
N PHE A 113 -2.56 -3.63 -6.04
CA PHE A 113 -2.90 -4.86 -5.36
C PHE A 113 -3.54 -4.51 -4.02
N SER A 114 -4.87 -4.63 -3.94
CA SER A 114 -5.64 -4.52 -2.71
C SER A 114 -5.89 -5.93 -2.14
N CYS A 115 -4.85 -6.51 -1.54
CA CYS A 115 -4.84 -7.90 -1.07
C CYS A 115 -3.83 -8.12 0.06
N HIS A 116 -3.92 -9.27 0.75
CA HIS A 116 -2.96 -9.60 1.78
C HIS A 116 -1.59 -9.98 1.20
N GLY A 117 -0.54 -9.61 1.94
CA GLY A 117 0.81 -10.13 1.77
C GLY A 117 1.05 -11.38 2.63
N TYR A 118 2.14 -12.08 2.36
CA TYR A 118 2.73 -13.10 3.21
C TYR A 118 4.25 -12.98 3.12
N PHE A 119 4.92 -12.91 4.27
CA PHE A 119 6.37 -12.80 4.32
C PHE A 119 6.99 -14.08 4.89
N ASN A 120 7.87 -14.68 4.11
CA ASN A 120 8.65 -15.85 4.52
C ASN A 120 10.11 -15.43 4.75
N PHE A 121 10.50 -15.24 6.01
CA PHE A 121 11.85 -14.78 6.36
C PHE A 121 12.92 -15.86 6.16
N GLU A 122 12.55 -17.14 6.25
CA GLU A 122 13.47 -18.26 6.02
C GLU A 122 13.74 -18.46 4.53
N THR A 123 12.72 -18.30 3.70
CA THR A 123 12.79 -18.41 2.24
C THR A 123 12.17 -17.18 1.58
N PRO A 124 12.89 -16.05 1.47
CA PRO A 124 12.35 -14.78 0.98
C PRO A 124 11.67 -14.85 -0.40
N SER A 125 12.15 -15.71 -1.31
CA SER A 125 11.56 -15.93 -2.64
C SER A 125 10.13 -16.49 -2.60
N GLN A 126 9.72 -17.09 -1.46
CA GLN A 126 8.37 -17.59 -1.21
C GLN A 126 7.46 -16.57 -0.51
N SER A 127 7.96 -15.37 -0.19
CA SER A 127 7.08 -14.25 0.18
C SER A 127 6.13 -13.98 -0.98
N ALA A 128 4.87 -13.64 -0.72
CA ALA A 128 3.86 -13.63 -1.76
C ALA A 128 2.72 -12.64 -1.51
N LEU A 129 2.02 -12.27 -2.58
CA LEU A 129 0.68 -11.70 -2.50
C LEU A 129 -0.34 -12.85 -2.52
N LEU A 130 -1.25 -12.83 -1.55
CA LEU A 130 -2.32 -13.81 -1.41
C LEU A 130 -3.41 -13.51 -2.44
N LEU A 131 -3.70 -14.50 -3.27
CA LEU A 131 -4.68 -14.43 -4.36
C LEU A 131 -5.84 -15.40 -4.13
N ALA A 132 -6.79 -15.45 -5.05
CA ALA A 132 -7.98 -16.28 -4.94
C ALA A 132 -7.60 -17.76 -4.70
N GLY A 133 -8.16 -18.34 -3.64
CA GLY A 133 -7.94 -19.74 -3.27
C GLY A 133 -6.55 -20.03 -2.69
N SER A 134 -5.73 -19.01 -2.39
CA SER A 134 -4.43 -19.17 -1.72
C SER A 134 -4.56 -19.56 -0.25
N ARG A 135 -5.67 -19.22 0.42
CA ARG A 135 -5.94 -19.63 1.80
C ARG A 135 -6.84 -20.86 1.85
N ASP A 136 -6.45 -21.83 2.66
CA ASP A 136 -7.28 -22.94 3.12
C ASP A 136 -7.22 -22.99 4.66
N GLY A 137 -8.21 -22.37 5.31
CA GLY A 137 -8.13 -22.08 6.74
C GLY A 137 -6.93 -21.19 7.07
N SER A 138 -6.04 -21.66 7.95
CA SER A 138 -4.79 -20.97 8.29
C SER A 138 -3.61 -21.32 7.38
N ALA A 139 -3.75 -22.31 6.49
CA ALA A 139 -2.68 -22.72 5.59
C ALA A 139 -2.63 -21.84 4.34
N ILE A 140 -1.41 -21.55 3.88
CA ILE A 140 -1.14 -20.79 2.66
C ILE A 140 -0.66 -21.77 1.58
N ASN A 141 -1.37 -21.79 0.45
CA ASN A 141 -0.98 -22.52 -0.74
C ASN A 141 -0.21 -21.59 -1.70
N LEU A 142 1.12 -21.67 -1.66
CA LEU A 142 2.01 -20.82 -2.46
C LEU A 142 1.83 -20.98 -3.98
N GLU A 143 1.37 -22.13 -4.46
CA GLU A 143 1.09 -22.35 -5.89
C GLU A 143 -0.03 -21.46 -6.42
N LYS A 144 -0.93 -21.02 -5.52
CA LYS A 144 -2.02 -20.10 -5.84
C LYS A 144 -1.70 -18.66 -5.44
N CYS A 145 -0.53 -18.38 -4.87
CA CYS A 145 -0.09 -17.03 -4.56
C CYS A 145 0.73 -16.44 -5.71
N LEU A 146 0.84 -15.11 -5.77
CA LEU A 146 1.86 -14.46 -6.58
C LEU A 146 3.12 -14.29 -5.72
N THR A 147 4.04 -15.26 -5.82
CA THR A 147 5.28 -15.28 -5.02
C THR A 147 6.29 -14.26 -5.54
N LEU A 148 7.28 -13.91 -4.73
CA LEU A 148 8.40 -13.07 -5.14
C LEU A 148 9.16 -13.69 -6.32
N GLY A 149 9.30 -15.02 -6.33
CA GLY A 149 9.83 -15.76 -7.48
C GLY A 149 9.03 -15.53 -8.77
N ASP A 150 7.69 -15.57 -8.69
CA ASP A 150 6.83 -15.25 -9.84
C ASP A 150 6.95 -13.79 -10.26
N ILE A 151 7.03 -12.86 -9.29
CA ILE A 151 7.15 -11.41 -9.53
C ILE A 151 8.43 -11.11 -10.32
N PHE A 152 9.55 -11.76 -10.01
CA PHE A 152 10.80 -11.59 -10.75
C PHE A 152 10.70 -11.98 -12.23
N ALA A 153 9.74 -12.83 -12.60
CA ALA A 153 9.49 -13.24 -13.98
C ALA A 153 8.48 -12.35 -14.71
N LEU A 154 7.85 -11.38 -14.03
CA LEU A 154 6.93 -10.43 -14.65
C LEU A 154 7.67 -9.43 -15.54
N ASP A 155 6.97 -8.96 -16.57
CA ASP A 155 7.39 -7.83 -17.39
C ASP A 155 6.53 -6.61 -17.06
N LEU A 156 7.07 -5.72 -16.22
CA LEU A 156 6.43 -4.49 -15.81
C LEU A 156 7.09 -3.27 -16.45
N ARG A 157 7.75 -3.41 -17.59
CA ARG A 157 8.48 -2.30 -18.24
C ARG A 157 7.58 -1.12 -18.63
N GLN A 158 6.28 -1.32 -18.79
CA GLN A 158 5.33 -0.22 -19.02
C GLN A 158 4.68 0.31 -17.73
N CYS A 159 4.88 -0.37 -16.62
CA CYS A 159 4.42 0.04 -15.31
C CYS A 159 5.28 1.21 -14.82
N ARG A 160 4.61 2.26 -14.35
CA ARG A 160 5.23 3.39 -13.65
C ARG A 160 5.16 3.19 -12.14
N LEU A 161 4.05 2.63 -11.66
CA LEU A 161 3.76 2.53 -10.24
C LEU A 161 3.09 1.20 -9.93
N THR A 162 3.65 0.49 -8.96
CA THR A 162 2.96 -0.61 -8.30
C THR A 162 2.58 -0.22 -6.87
N THR A 163 1.30 -0.32 -6.53
CA THR A 163 0.80 -0.05 -5.18
C THR A 163 0.41 -1.37 -4.54
N LEU A 164 1.00 -1.69 -3.40
CA LEU A 164 0.65 -2.81 -2.53
C LEU A 164 -0.20 -2.26 -1.38
N SER A 165 -1.50 -2.20 -1.63
CA SER A 165 -2.51 -1.73 -0.70
C SER A 165 -2.99 -2.89 0.16
N ALA A 166 -2.71 -2.82 1.46
CA ALA A 166 -2.67 -3.94 2.39
C ALA A 166 -1.44 -4.87 2.17
N CYS A 167 -0.71 -5.12 3.24
CA CYS A 167 0.19 -6.26 3.38
C CYS A 167 -0.03 -6.81 4.79
N GLU A 168 -0.18 -8.13 4.91
CA GLU A 168 -0.45 -8.85 6.15
C GLU A 168 0.65 -9.89 6.43
N THR A 169 0.72 -10.32 7.68
CA THR A 169 1.26 -11.58 8.24
C THR A 169 2.62 -12.08 7.70
N GLY A 170 3.70 -11.58 8.31
CA GLY A 170 4.76 -12.48 8.79
C GLY A 170 4.43 -12.81 10.24
N LEU A 171 3.85 -13.98 10.51
CA LEU A 171 3.61 -14.44 11.88
C LEU A 171 4.95 -14.45 12.64
N THR A 172 5.07 -13.52 13.58
CA THR A 172 5.74 -13.70 14.89
C THR A 172 7.18 -14.21 14.91
N ASP A 173 8.07 -13.73 14.05
CA ASP A 173 9.51 -13.86 14.35
C ASP A 173 10.35 -12.68 13.84
N LEU A 174 10.20 -11.53 14.52
CA LEU A 174 11.03 -10.33 14.31
C LEU A 174 12.51 -10.55 14.70
N THR A 175 12.88 -11.72 15.22
CA THR A 175 14.26 -12.04 15.62
C THR A 175 15.14 -12.47 14.45
N SER A 176 14.54 -12.76 13.28
CA SER A 176 15.16 -13.48 12.17
C SER A 176 15.30 -12.62 10.90
N LEU A 177 15.51 -11.31 11.06
CA LEU A 177 15.67 -10.39 9.94
C LEU A 177 17.14 -10.36 9.50
N SER A 178 17.38 -10.51 8.20
CA SER A 178 18.67 -10.24 7.57
C SER A 178 18.83 -8.74 7.29
N ASP A 179 20.09 -8.27 7.19
CA ASP A 179 20.44 -6.86 6.97
C ASP A 179 19.91 -6.26 5.65
N GLU A 180 19.44 -7.10 4.73
CA GLU A 180 18.95 -6.68 3.41
C GLU A 180 17.46 -7.04 3.25
N TYR A 181 16.60 -6.02 3.32
CA TYR A 181 15.16 -6.15 3.05
C TYR A 181 14.93 -6.44 1.55
N VAL A 182 15.07 -7.70 1.15
CA VAL A 182 14.62 -8.20 -0.15
C VAL A 182 13.15 -8.61 -0.02
N GLY A 183 12.27 -7.61 0.04
CA GLY A 183 10.83 -7.81 0.12
C GLY A 183 10.14 -7.79 -1.25
N LEU A 184 8.81 -7.99 -1.24
CA LEU A 184 7.95 -7.81 -2.42
C LEU A 184 8.23 -6.51 -3.20
N PRO A 185 8.48 -5.34 -2.57
CA PRO A 185 8.80 -4.13 -3.31
C PRO A 185 10.04 -4.25 -4.20
N SER A 186 11.09 -4.92 -3.74
CA SER A 186 12.32 -5.14 -4.51
C SER A 186 12.05 -6.01 -5.75
N GLY A 187 11.14 -6.98 -5.64
CA GLY A 187 10.66 -7.77 -6.77
C GLY A 187 9.99 -6.93 -7.85
N PHE A 188 9.06 -6.05 -7.46
CA PHE A 188 8.37 -5.17 -8.39
C PHE A 188 9.29 -4.13 -9.05
N LEU A 189 10.26 -3.60 -8.29
CA LEU A 189 11.31 -2.75 -8.83
C LEU A 189 12.13 -3.51 -9.88
N TYR A 190 12.56 -4.75 -9.57
CA TYR A 190 13.32 -5.56 -10.51
C TYR A 190 12.54 -5.90 -11.79
N ALA A 191 11.24 -6.20 -11.66
CA ALA A 191 10.36 -6.55 -12.76
C ALA A 191 10.09 -5.38 -13.74
N GLY A 192 10.46 -4.14 -13.39
CA GLY A 192 10.41 -2.99 -14.31
C GLY A 192 9.59 -1.79 -13.82
N SER A 193 8.95 -1.87 -12.65
CA SER A 193 8.20 -0.76 -12.07
C SER A 193 9.17 0.21 -11.39
N PRO A 194 9.32 1.48 -11.83
CA PRO A 194 10.27 2.40 -11.23
C PRO A 194 9.86 2.89 -9.83
N GLY A 195 8.57 2.85 -9.50
CA GLY A 195 8.02 3.27 -8.22
C GLY A 195 7.13 2.20 -7.60
N VAL A 196 7.30 1.95 -6.31
CA VAL A 196 6.45 1.06 -5.52
C VAL A 196 5.94 1.80 -4.28
N VAL A 197 4.66 1.68 -3.98
CA VAL A 197 4.10 2.05 -2.68
C VAL A 197 3.76 0.77 -1.93
N SER A 198 4.27 0.60 -0.72
CA SER A 198 3.96 -0.58 0.11
C SER A 198 3.95 -0.24 1.60
N SER A 199 3.28 -1.05 2.39
CA SER A 199 3.27 -0.93 3.85
C SER A 199 4.40 -1.73 4.52
N LEU A 200 4.94 -1.20 5.62
CA LEU A 200 5.93 -1.85 6.48
C LEU A 200 5.30 -2.85 7.47
N TRP A 201 4.02 -2.66 7.82
CA TRP A 201 3.26 -3.49 8.74
C TRP A 201 1.78 -3.56 8.33
N THR A 202 1.03 -4.46 8.96
CA THR A 202 -0.42 -4.57 8.77
C THR A 202 -1.14 -3.30 9.24
N VAL A 203 -1.80 -2.61 8.33
CA VAL A 203 -2.56 -1.39 8.61
C VAL A 203 -4.06 -1.69 8.64
N ASP A 204 -4.80 -0.94 9.44
CA ASP A 204 -6.26 -0.95 9.43
C ASP A 204 -6.82 -0.67 8.01
N ASP A 205 -7.70 -1.56 7.55
CA ASP A 205 -8.27 -1.56 6.20
C ASP A 205 -9.04 -0.26 5.89
N LEU A 206 -9.77 0.29 6.87
CA LEU A 206 -10.49 1.55 6.69
C LEU A 206 -9.53 2.74 6.46
N SER A 207 -8.48 2.86 7.28
CA SER A 207 -7.49 3.91 7.12
C SER A 207 -6.70 3.77 5.80
N THR A 208 -6.42 2.53 5.38
CA THR A 208 -5.76 2.22 4.11
C THR A 208 -6.59 2.69 2.93
N ALA A 209 -7.89 2.36 2.91
CA ALA A 209 -8.79 2.78 1.85
C ALA A 209 -8.81 4.31 1.69
N PHE A 210 -8.92 5.05 2.79
CA PHE A 210 -8.89 6.52 2.74
C PHE A 210 -7.53 7.07 2.29
N LEU A 211 -6.43 6.50 2.79
CA LEU A 211 -5.09 6.91 2.40
C LEU A 211 -4.89 6.72 0.90
N MET A 212 -5.25 5.56 0.35
CA MET A 212 -5.04 5.24 -1.06
C MET A 212 -5.93 6.06 -1.99
N ILE A 213 -7.20 6.28 -1.64
CA ILE A 213 -8.06 7.16 -2.42
C ILE A 213 -7.47 8.57 -2.47
N GLN A 214 -7.02 9.11 -1.33
CA GLN A 214 -6.42 10.44 -1.29
C GLN A 214 -5.07 10.47 -2.02
N PHE A 215 -4.26 9.42 -1.92
CA PHE A 215 -3.00 9.27 -2.65
C PHE A 215 -3.21 9.34 -4.16
N TYR A 216 -4.14 8.56 -4.72
CA TYR A 216 -4.43 8.61 -6.15
C TYR A 216 -5.03 9.95 -6.58
N LYS A 217 -5.85 10.58 -5.74
CA LYS A 217 -6.34 11.93 -5.99
C LYS A 217 -5.19 12.94 -6.11
N ASN A 218 -4.24 12.92 -5.18
CA ASN A 218 -3.08 13.80 -5.20
C ASN A 218 -2.18 13.50 -6.41
N LEU A 219 -2.01 12.22 -6.74
CA LEU A 219 -1.22 11.77 -7.88
C LEU A 219 -1.82 12.24 -9.21
N GLN A 220 -3.14 12.20 -9.38
CA GLN A 220 -3.80 12.63 -10.62
C GLN A 220 -3.87 14.16 -10.78
N ASN A 221 -3.87 14.91 -9.67
CA ASN A 221 -3.95 16.38 -9.68
C ASN A 221 -2.60 17.09 -9.85
N SER A 222 -1.50 16.36 -10.05
CA SER A 222 -0.19 16.98 -10.22
C SER A 222 -0.04 17.55 -11.64
N GLU A 223 -0.01 18.89 -11.76
CA GLU A 223 0.10 19.59 -13.05
C GLU A 223 1.41 19.28 -13.80
N HIS A 224 2.47 18.86 -13.09
CA HIS A 224 3.79 18.63 -13.66
C HIS A 224 4.44 17.37 -13.06
N TYR A 225 4.53 16.31 -13.87
CA TYR A 225 5.12 14.99 -13.54
C TYR A 225 4.77 14.45 -12.14
N PRO A 226 3.69 13.65 -12.01
CA PRO A 226 3.20 13.24 -10.70
C PRO A 226 4.24 12.46 -9.89
N ASN A 227 4.71 13.07 -8.80
CA ASN A 227 5.71 12.47 -7.94
C ASN A 227 5.04 11.61 -6.86
N VAL A 228 5.39 10.33 -6.83
CA VAL A 228 4.80 9.33 -5.92
C VAL A 228 5.02 9.71 -4.45
N ALA A 229 6.23 10.13 -4.09
CA ALA A 229 6.56 10.51 -2.72
C ALA A 229 5.81 11.77 -2.27
N ILE A 230 5.64 12.76 -3.15
CA ILE A 230 4.84 13.96 -2.86
C ILE A 230 3.38 13.57 -2.64
N ALA A 231 2.79 12.80 -3.55
CA ALA A 231 1.39 12.40 -3.47
C ALA A 231 1.09 11.59 -2.19
N LEU A 232 2.00 10.67 -1.83
CA LEU A 232 1.89 9.85 -0.62
C LEU A 232 2.05 10.70 0.64
N ASN A 233 3.06 11.57 0.71
CA ASN A 233 3.27 12.47 1.83
C ASN A 233 2.04 13.37 2.06
N GLN A 234 1.47 13.95 1.01
CA GLN A 234 0.25 14.75 1.10
C GLN A 234 -0.95 13.93 1.60
N ALA A 235 -1.07 12.67 1.17
CA ALA A 235 -2.14 11.79 1.65
C ALA A 235 -1.97 11.42 3.13
N GLN A 236 -0.74 11.16 3.57
CA GLN A 236 -0.41 10.88 4.97
C GLN A 236 -0.69 12.10 5.86
N LEU A 237 -0.25 13.29 5.44
CA LEU A 237 -0.50 14.54 6.16
C LEU A 237 -1.99 14.87 6.24
N TRP A 238 -2.73 14.61 5.17
CA TRP A 238 -4.19 14.73 5.15
C TRP A 238 -4.83 13.78 6.16
N LEU A 239 -4.53 12.48 6.08
CA LEU A 239 -5.16 11.47 6.94
C LEU A 239 -4.86 11.70 8.42
N ARG A 240 -3.60 12.05 8.74
CA ARG A 240 -3.15 12.40 10.10
C ARG A 240 -3.92 13.58 10.70
N ASN A 241 -4.29 14.55 9.87
CA ASN A 241 -4.95 15.77 10.31
C ASN A 241 -6.47 15.76 10.16
N LEU A 242 -7.01 14.75 9.47
CA LEU A 242 -8.42 14.63 9.18
C LEU A 242 -9.22 14.49 10.47
N THR A 243 -10.11 15.46 10.72
CA THR A 243 -11.06 15.38 11.84
C THR A 243 -12.24 14.47 11.49
N GLN A 244 -12.95 14.00 12.51
CA GLN A 244 -14.17 13.22 12.36
C GLN A 244 -15.18 13.93 11.45
N LYS A 245 -15.36 15.24 11.65
CA LYS A 245 -16.31 16.05 10.87
C LYS A 245 -15.89 16.16 9.41
N GLU A 246 -14.62 16.48 9.16
CA GLU A 246 -14.08 16.55 7.80
C GLU A 246 -14.17 15.21 7.09
N LEU A 247 -13.96 14.10 7.80
CA LEU A 247 -14.13 12.75 7.27
C LEU A 247 -15.59 12.48 6.86
N GLN A 248 -16.56 12.85 7.71
CA GLN A 248 -17.98 12.75 7.34
C GLN A 248 -18.32 13.58 6.10
N GLU A 249 -17.85 14.82 6.03
CA GLU A 249 -18.04 15.69 4.87
C GLU A 249 -17.38 15.11 3.61
N TRP A 250 -16.18 14.56 3.74
CA TRP A 250 -15.45 13.94 2.64
C TRP A 250 -16.20 12.72 2.09
N ILE A 251 -16.73 11.85 2.96
CA ILE A 251 -17.54 10.69 2.54
C ILE A 251 -18.78 11.13 1.74
N LEU A 252 -19.46 12.18 2.20
CA LEU A 252 -20.64 12.72 1.53
C LEU A 252 -20.30 13.34 0.16
N ARG A 253 -19.23 14.15 0.10
CA ARG A 253 -18.81 14.86 -1.12
C ARG A 253 -18.36 13.91 -2.23
N ASN A 254 -17.62 12.86 -1.89
CA ASN A 254 -17.10 11.90 -2.88
C ASN A 254 -18.14 10.84 -3.29
N LYS A 255 -19.41 10.97 -2.86
CA LYS A 255 -20.54 10.08 -3.21
C LYS A 255 -20.18 8.60 -3.10
N ILE A 256 -19.49 8.27 -2.01
CA ILE A 256 -18.89 6.96 -1.85
C ILE A 256 -19.99 5.89 -1.82
N SER A 257 -19.93 4.97 -2.78
CA SER A 257 -20.81 3.81 -2.82
C SER A 257 -20.26 2.75 -1.86
N LEU A 258 -20.88 2.66 -0.69
CA LEU A 258 -20.60 1.63 0.31
C LEU A 258 -21.74 0.62 0.34
N ASP A 259 -21.40 -0.64 0.59
CA ASP A 259 -22.38 -1.61 1.06
C ASP A 259 -23.14 -1.04 2.27
N ALA A 260 -24.43 -1.36 2.37
CA ALA A 260 -25.31 -0.81 3.40
C ALA A 260 -24.79 -1.13 4.82
N THR A 261 -24.22 -2.32 5.01
CA THR A 261 -23.66 -2.77 6.29
C THR A 261 -22.40 -1.98 6.63
N VAL A 262 -21.48 -1.86 5.67
CA VAL A 262 -20.23 -1.10 5.83
C VAL A 262 -20.53 0.36 6.14
N LYS A 263 -21.46 0.98 5.41
CA LYS A 263 -21.92 2.36 5.62
C LYS A 263 -22.49 2.57 7.02
N MET A 264 -23.32 1.63 7.48
CA MET A 264 -23.92 1.69 8.81
C MET A 264 -22.86 1.56 9.90
N ASN A 265 -21.93 0.62 9.77
CA ASN A 265 -20.84 0.41 10.74
C ASN A 265 -19.91 1.62 10.82
N LEU A 266 -19.52 2.17 9.67
CA LEU A 266 -18.71 3.38 9.59
C LEU A 266 -19.42 4.57 10.25
N ARG A 267 -20.70 4.78 9.95
CA ARG A 267 -21.50 5.85 10.58
C ARG A 267 -21.59 5.68 12.10
N ARG A 268 -21.81 4.46 12.60
CA ARG A 268 -21.86 4.17 14.04
C ARG A 268 -20.51 4.44 14.71
N TRP A 269 -19.41 4.06 14.06
CA TRP A 269 -18.07 4.32 14.56
C TRP A 269 -17.76 5.82 14.63
N LEU A 270 -18.06 6.57 13.57
CA LEU A 270 -17.89 8.04 13.54
C LEU A 270 -18.73 8.75 14.61
N ASN A 271 -19.98 8.35 14.80
CA ASN A 271 -20.88 8.99 15.78
C ASN A 271 -20.49 8.76 17.24
N LYS A 272 -19.56 7.84 17.53
CA LYS A 272 -19.02 7.64 18.88
C LYS A 272 -17.95 8.65 19.26
N MET A 273 -17.47 9.45 18.30
CA MET A 273 -16.38 10.39 18.49
C MET A 273 -16.87 11.83 18.30
N PRO A 274 -16.39 12.80 19.11
CA PRO A 274 -16.61 14.21 18.86
C PRO A 274 -16.05 14.67 17.50
N ASP A 275 -16.69 15.67 16.90
CA ASP A 275 -16.36 16.24 15.58
C ASP A 275 -14.90 16.65 15.38
N ASN A 276 -14.23 17.13 16.44
CA ASN A 276 -12.86 17.64 16.41
C ASN A 276 -11.78 16.56 16.63
N VAL A 277 -12.17 15.33 16.95
CA VAL A 277 -11.22 14.22 17.11
C VAL A 277 -10.62 13.86 15.76
N LYS A 278 -9.31 13.61 15.74
CA LYS A 278 -8.59 13.11 14.57
C LYS A 278 -8.42 11.59 14.69
N PRO A 279 -9.33 10.77 14.14
CA PRO A 279 -9.33 9.33 14.38
C PRO A 279 -8.05 8.63 13.92
N PHE A 280 -7.38 9.16 12.90
CA PHE A 280 -6.17 8.58 12.31
C PHE A 280 -4.90 9.39 12.60
N GLN A 281 -4.89 10.17 13.68
CA GLN A 281 -3.72 11.00 14.04
C GLN A 281 -2.46 10.16 14.30
N SER A 282 -2.63 8.98 14.91
CA SER A 282 -1.51 8.09 15.22
C SER A 282 -0.77 7.63 13.95
N PRO A 283 0.58 7.67 13.92
CA PRO A 283 1.38 7.13 12.82
C PRO A 283 1.05 5.67 12.45
N PHE A 284 0.48 4.90 13.39
CA PHE A 284 0.04 3.53 13.14
C PHE A 284 -0.85 3.37 11.90
N TYR A 285 -1.66 4.38 11.57
CA TYR A 285 -2.64 4.34 10.48
C TYR A 285 -2.11 4.76 9.10
N TRP A 286 -0.94 5.39 9.04
CA TRP A 286 -0.47 6.03 7.80
C TRP A 286 1.02 5.92 7.56
N ALA A 287 1.84 5.82 8.61
CA ALA A 287 3.29 5.79 8.52
C ALA A 287 3.83 4.42 8.08
N ALA A 288 2.97 3.41 7.95
CA ALA A 288 3.39 2.12 7.39
C ALA A 288 3.78 2.28 5.92
N PHE A 289 3.07 3.15 5.19
CA PHE A 289 3.23 3.26 3.76
C PHE A 289 4.47 4.07 3.39
N CYS A 290 5.30 3.48 2.54
CA CYS A 290 6.51 4.08 2.03
C CYS A 290 6.43 4.18 0.50
N ALA A 291 6.92 5.28 -0.05
CA ALA A 291 7.26 5.37 -1.47
C ALA A 291 8.66 4.81 -1.66
N ILE A 292 8.84 3.87 -2.58
CA ILE A 292 10.07 3.12 -2.80
C ILE A 292 10.46 3.25 -4.28
N GLY A 293 11.71 3.61 -4.56
CA GLY A 293 12.17 3.88 -5.92
C GLY A 293 11.99 5.35 -6.33
N GLN A 294 11.49 5.59 -7.54
CA GLN A 294 11.41 6.91 -8.19
C GLN A 294 10.14 7.71 -7.81
#